data_AF-A0A6I3U4A1-F1
#
_entry.id   AF-A0A6I3U4A1-F1
#
_cell.length_a   1.000
_cell.length_b   1.000
_cell.length_c   1.000
_cell.angle_alpha   90.00
_cell.angle_beta   90.00
_cell.angle_gamma   90.00
#
_symmetry.space_group_name_H-M   'P 1'
#
loop_
_entity.id
_entity.type
_entity.pdbx_description
1 polymer ?
#
loop_
_entity_poly.entity_id
_entity_poly.type
_entity_poly.pdbx_seq_one_letter_code
_entity_poly.pdbx_strand_id
1 'polypeptide(L)'
;EDIDCVIVASPSYLHREPVVKAAQHGKHVFCEKPIALSYEDCKAMVDACKENNVIFMAGHIMNFFNGVHHAKELITQGKIGKVLYCHAARTGWEEQQPTVSWKKLRSQSGGHLYHHIHELDCIQFIMGGLPEKATMVGGNVYHKGENFGDEDDMLIVNLEYSDDRYAVLEYGNAFRWGEHYVLIQGTEGAIKLDLFNTGGTLRVKG
;
A
#
# COMPACT_ATOMS: atom_id res chain seq x y z
N GLU A 1 5.93 3.13 34.19
CA GLU A 1 4.46 3.06 34.43
C GLU A 1 3.73 4.27 33.81
N ASP A 2 4.44 5.07 33.03
CA ASP A 2 4.09 6.36 32.43
C ASP A 2 3.85 6.30 30.91
N ILE A 3 3.95 5.11 30.32
CA ILE A 3 3.73 4.88 28.89
C ILE A 3 2.35 4.27 28.70
N ASP A 4 1.51 4.93 27.91
CA ASP A 4 0.17 4.46 27.54
C ASP A 4 0.12 3.81 26.14
N CYS A 5 0.99 4.27 25.23
CA CYS A 5 1.01 3.88 23.83
C CYS A 5 2.44 3.78 23.29
N VAL A 6 2.65 2.90 22.32
CA VAL A 6 3.90 2.71 21.59
C VAL A 6 3.68 2.98 20.09
N ILE A 7 4.52 3.83 19.51
CA ILE A 7 4.61 4.05 18.07
C ILE A 7 5.73 3.16 17.53
N VAL A 8 5.37 2.19 16.69
CA VAL A 8 6.31 1.27 16.04
C VAL A 8 6.60 1.78 14.63
N ALA A 9 7.81 2.33 14.46
CA ALA A 9 8.32 2.87 13.20
C ALA A 9 9.73 2.36 12.87
N SER A 10 10.05 1.14 13.32
CA SER A 10 11.29 0.43 12.97
C SER A 10 11.30 0.06 11.47
N PRO A 11 12.41 -0.46 10.93
CA PRO A 11 12.37 -1.11 9.62
C PRO A 11 11.28 -2.20 9.52
N SER A 12 10.72 -2.40 8.34
CA SER A 12 9.48 -3.17 8.13
C SER A 12 9.52 -4.61 8.65
N TYR A 13 10.68 -5.28 8.55
CA TYR A 13 10.90 -6.63 9.07
C TYR A 13 11.00 -6.73 10.61
N LEU A 14 11.07 -5.59 11.32
CA LEU A 14 11.25 -5.51 12.77
C LEU A 14 10.01 -5.01 13.51
N HIS A 15 8.85 -4.95 12.86
CA HIS A 15 7.62 -4.44 13.49
C HIS A 15 7.02 -5.41 14.52
N ARG A 16 7.09 -6.72 14.28
CA ARG A 16 6.37 -7.73 15.07
C ARG A 16 6.74 -7.71 16.55
N GLU A 17 8.03 -7.76 16.88
CA GLU A 17 8.47 -7.88 18.27
C GLU A 17 8.05 -6.67 19.13
N PRO A 18 8.27 -5.40 18.71
CA PRO A 18 7.76 -4.24 19.43
C PRO A 18 6.24 -4.27 19.65
N VAL A 19 5.46 -4.63 18.63
CA VAL A 19 3.99 -4.68 18.74
C VAL A 19 3.53 -5.73 19.74
N VAL A 20 4.05 -6.96 19.65
CA VAL A 20 3.67 -8.04 20.56
C VAL A 20 4.08 -7.72 22.00
N LYS A 21 5.30 -7.19 22.21
CA LYS A 21 5.76 -6.80 23.55
C LYS A 21 4.92 -5.67 24.13
N ALA A 22 4.56 -4.66 23.34
CA ALA A 22 3.69 -3.56 23.78
C ALA A 22 2.32 -4.08 24.22
N ALA A 23 1.71 -4.95 23.41
CA ALA A 23 0.43 -5.57 23.74
C ALA A 23 0.48 -6.39 25.03
N GLN A 24 1.49 -7.24 25.23
CA GLN A 24 1.69 -8.04 26.46
C GLN A 24 1.84 -7.19 27.73
N HIS A 25 2.25 -5.92 27.59
CA HIS A 25 2.36 -4.97 28.71
C HIS A 25 1.14 -4.04 28.80
N GLY A 26 0.05 -4.36 28.10
CA GLY A 26 -1.20 -3.57 28.11
C GLY A 26 -1.07 -2.19 27.49
N LYS A 27 -0.15 -2.01 26.52
CA LYS A 27 0.10 -0.70 25.86
C LYS A 27 -0.61 -0.64 24.52
N HIS A 28 -1.24 0.49 24.22
CA HIS A 28 -1.79 0.75 22.89
C HIS A 28 -0.68 0.83 21.85
N VAL A 29 -1.01 0.55 20.59
CA VAL A 29 -0.01 0.44 19.53
C VAL A 29 -0.49 1.19 18.28
N PHE A 30 0.38 2.05 17.77
CA PHE A 30 0.38 2.48 16.37
C PHE A 30 1.54 1.79 15.66
N CYS A 31 1.31 1.21 14.48
CA CYS A 31 2.37 0.56 13.72
C CYS A 31 2.42 1.09 12.29
N GLU A 32 3.60 1.54 11.86
CA GLU A 32 3.86 1.97 10.49
C GLU A 32 3.60 0.87 9.47
N LYS A 33 3.37 1.30 8.22
CA LYS A 33 3.23 0.39 7.09
C LYS A 33 4.61 -0.06 6.55
N PRO A 34 4.67 -1.23 5.89
CA PRO A 34 3.71 -2.33 5.98
C PRO A 34 3.68 -2.89 7.41
N ILE A 35 2.53 -3.38 7.86
CA ILE A 35 2.40 -3.88 9.24
C ILE A 35 3.40 -5.03 9.51
N ALA A 36 3.52 -5.95 8.56
CA ALA A 36 4.53 -7.01 8.57
C ALA A 36 4.87 -7.44 7.14
N LEU A 37 5.88 -8.30 6.99
CA LEU A 37 6.29 -8.89 5.71
C LEU A 37 5.70 -10.29 5.44
N SER A 38 4.84 -10.77 6.33
CA SER A 38 4.07 -12.00 6.18
C SER A 38 2.65 -11.81 6.74
N TYR A 39 1.70 -12.58 6.23
CA TYR A 39 0.33 -12.56 6.75
C TYR A 39 0.29 -13.14 8.17
N GLU A 40 1.09 -14.17 8.43
CA GLU A 40 1.20 -14.85 9.72
C GLU A 40 1.67 -13.89 10.81
N ASP A 41 2.68 -13.06 10.52
CA ASP A 41 3.17 -12.05 11.47
C ASP A 41 2.14 -10.94 11.69
N CYS A 42 1.53 -10.44 10.61
CA CYS A 42 0.48 -9.42 10.70
C CYS A 42 -0.69 -9.92 11.57
N LYS A 43 -1.14 -11.16 11.32
CA LYS A 43 -2.18 -11.82 12.11
C LYS A 43 -1.76 -11.96 13.58
N ALA A 44 -0.56 -12.44 13.86
CA ALA A 44 -0.07 -12.59 15.23
C ALA A 44 0.00 -11.25 15.98
N MET A 45 0.38 -10.15 15.30
CA MET A 45 0.40 -8.81 15.88
C MET A 45 -1.00 -8.32 16.23
N VAL A 46 -1.97 -8.49 15.32
CA VAL A 46 -3.37 -8.11 15.53
C VAL A 46 -3.99 -8.94 16.66
N ASP A 47 -3.77 -10.26 16.66
CA ASP A 47 -4.31 -11.17 17.67
C ASP A 47 -3.74 -10.85 19.06
N ALA A 48 -2.42 -10.61 19.18
CA ALA A 48 -1.81 -10.20 20.44
C ALA A 48 -2.43 -8.91 21.00
N CYS A 49 -2.71 -7.92 20.16
CA CYS A 49 -3.36 -6.68 20.59
C CYS A 49 -4.81 -6.92 21.04
N LYS A 50 -5.55 -7.78 20.33
CA LYS A 50 -6.93 -8.16 20.70
C LYS A 50 -6.98 -8.93 22.02
N GLU A 51 -6.13 -9.93 22.19
CA GLU A 51 -6.07 -10.78 23.39
C GLU A 51 -5.73 -9.97 24.66
N ASN A 52 -4.91 -8.92 24.52
CA ASN A 52 -4.56 -8.02 25.62
C ASN A 52 -5.47 -6.79 25.73
N ASN A 53 -6.54 -6.71 24.94
CA ASN A 53 -7.51 -5.63 24.93
C ASN A 53 -6.88 -4.23 24.78
N VAL A 54 -5.94 -4.09 23.84
CA VAL A 54 -5.30 -2.80 23.50
C VAL A 54 -5.68 -2.34 22.10
N ILE A 55 -5.76 -1.03 21.90
CA ILE A 55 -5.96 -0.44 20.58
C ILE A 55 -4.74 -0.73 19.69
N PHE A 56 -5.01 -1.17 18.47
CA PHE A 56 -4.03 -1.31 17.40
C PHE A 56 -4.44 -0.47 16.19
N MET A 57 -3.66 0.58 15.89
CA MET A 57 -3.85 1.42 14.72
C MET A 57 -2.81 1.08 13.65
N ALA A 58 -3.28 0.67 12.48
CA ALA A 58 -2.46 0.48 11.30
C ALA A 58 -2.15 1.84 10.64
N GLY A 59 -0.87 2.15 10.42
CA GLY A 59 -0.37 3.40 9.86
C GLY A 59 -0.59 3.55 8.35
N HIS A 60 -1.78 3.22 7.86
CA HIS A 60 -2.15 3.30 6.44
C HIS A 60 -2.51 4.75 6.08
N ILE A 61 -1.50 5.61 6.09
CA ILE A 61 -1.62 7.08 6.06
C ILE A 61 -2.34 7.61 4.80
N MET A 62 -2.30 6.88 3.68
CA MET A 62 -2.94 7.32 2.43
C MET A 62 -4.47 7.50 2.59
N ASN A 63 -5.11 6.77 3.51
CA ASN A 63 -6.54 6.94 3.81
C ASN A 63 -6.89 8.30 4.42
N PHE A 64 -5.90 9.04 4.92
CA PHE A 64 -6.07 10.39 5.46
C PHE A 64 -5.88 11.48 4.39
N PHE A 65 -5.54 11.12 3.14
CA PHE A 65 -5.41 12.11 2.08
C PHE A 65 -6.77 12.67 1.73
N ASN A 66 -6.90 14.01 1.69
CA ASN A 66 -8.16 14.68 1.33
C ASN A 66 -8.72 14.18 -0.02
N GLY A 67 -7.85 13.95 -1.01
CA GLY A 67 -8.26 13.42 -2.30
C GLY A 67 -8.85 12.00 -2.22
N VAL A 68 -8.30 11.13 -1.37
CA VAL A 68 -8.81 9.75 -1.17
C VAL A 68 -10.15 9.78 -0.45
N HIS A 69 -10.27 10.57 0.62
CA HIS A 69 -11.53 10.74 1.34
C HIS A 69 -12.63 11.30 0.43
N HIS A 70 -12.31 12.35 -0.33
CA HIS A 70 -13.26 12.97 -1.25
C HIS A 70 -13.63 12.06 -2.42
N ALA A 71 -12.69 11.26 -2.95
CA ALA A 71 -13.02 10.25 -3.96
C ALA A 71 -14.02 9.23 -3.41
N LYS A 72 -13.84 8.77 -2.16
CA LYS A 72 -14.81 7.90 -1.49
C LYS A 72 -16.17 8.54 -1.31
N GLU A 73 -16.24 9.80 -0.89
CA GLU A 73 -17.50 10.53 -0.80
C GLU A 73 -18.23 10.59 -2.14
N LEU A 74 -17.53 10.93 -3.22
CA LEU A 74 -18.09 10.99 -4.57
C LEU A 74 -18.60 9.63 -5.05
N ILE A 75 -17.87 8.56 -4.75
CA ILE A 75 -18.28 7.18 -5.05
C ILE A 75 -19.54 6.80 -4.25
N THR A 76 -19.56 7.07 -2.95
CA THR A 76 -20.73 6.81 -2.09
C THR A 76 -21.96 7.63 -2.53
N GLN A 77 -21.77 8.83 -3.04
CA GLN A 77 -22.82 9.66 -3.64
C GLN A 77 -23.27 9.18 -5.04
N GLY A 78 -22.65 8.13 -5.58
CA GLY A 78 -22.97 7.58 -6.90
C GLY A 78 -22.49 8.43 -8.08
N LYS A 79 -21.59 9.41 -7.87
CA LYS A 79 -21.18 10.37 -8.91
C LYS A 79 -20.50 9.73 -10.13
N ILE A 80 -19.94 8.54 -9.97
CA ILE A 80 -19.36 7.75 -11.06
C ILE A 80 -20.07 6.41 -11.27
N GLY A 81 -21.22 6.19 -10.62
CA GLY A 81 -21.95 4.93 -10.62
C GLY A 81 -21.18 3.77 -9.95
N LYS A 82 -21.39 2.54 -10.44
CA LYS A 82 -20.70 1.34 -9.94
C LYS A 82 -19.22 1.41 -10.35
N VAL A 83 -18.29 1.26 -9.40
CA VAL A 83 -16.86 1.12 -9.68
C VAL A 83 -16.61 -0.19 -10.42
N LEU A 84 -15.95 -0.11 -11.57
CA LEU A 84 -15.65 -1.25 -12.46
C LEU A 84 -14.17 -1.61 -12.41
N TYR A 85 -13.30 -0.60 -12.35
CA TYR A 85 -11.88 -0.78 -12.53
C TYR A 85 -11.07 0.26 -11.76
N CYS A 86 -9.99 -0.20 -11.12
CA CYS A 86 -8.97 0.68 -10.53
C CYS A 86 -7.61 0.44 -11.17
N HIS A 87 -6.83 1.50 -11.36
CA HIS A 87 -5.45 1.41 -11.83
C HIS A 87 -4.57 2.30 -10.97
N ALA A 88 -3.55 1.71 -10.34
CA ALA A 88 -2.52 2.49 -9.69
C ALA A 88 -1.17 2.28 -10.38
N ALA A 89 -0.41 3.37 -10.48
CA ALA A 89 1.00 3.30 -10.84
C ALA A 89 1.78 4.04 -9.76
N ARG A 90 2.93 3.49 -9.38
CA ARG A 90 3.96 4.15 -8.59
C ARG A 90 5.32 3.73 -9.13
N THR A 91 5.68 4.39 -10.21
CA THR A 91 6.82 4.06 -11.05
C THR A 91 7.75 5.27 -11.15
N GLY A 92 9.04 5.00 -11.29
CA GLY A 92 10.05 6.02 -11.50
C GLY A 92 11.40 5.41 -11.82
N TRP A 93 12.42 6.25 -11.86
CA TRP A 93 13.80 5.83 -12.05
C TRP A 93 14.62 6.13 -10.81
N GLU A 94 15.29 5.13 -10.24
CA GLU A 94 16.26 5.35 -9.18
C GLU A 94 17.68 5.14 -9.71
N GLU A 95 18.58 6.09 -9.43
CA GLU A 95 19.99 5.93 -9.75
C GLU A 95 20.70 5.11 -8.66
N GLN A 96 21.84 4.50 -9.02
CA GLN A 96 22.69 3.82 -8.04
C GLN A 96 23.06 4.77 -6.90
N GLN A 97 22.91 4.29 -5.65
CA GLN A 97 23.27 5.04 -4.46
C GLN A 97 24.67 4.62 -3.95
N PRO A 98 25.36 5.47 -3.17
CA PRO A 98 26.65 5.12 -2.58
C PRO A 98 26.60 3.90 -1.64
N THR A 99 25.43 3.63 -1.04
CA THR A 99 25.19 2.49 -0.16
C THR A 99 23.82 1.88 -0.43
N VAL A 100 23.71 0.56 -0.23
CA VAL A 100 22.44 -0.16 -0.34
C VAL A 100 21.69 -0.09 0.99
N SER A 101 20.59 0.66 1.01
CA SER A 101 19.71 0.77 2.18
C SER A 101 18.91 -0.52 2.39
N TRP A 102 18.52 -0.82 3.64
CA TRP A 102 17.57 -1.89 3.97
C TRP A 102 16.28 -1.83 3.14
N LYS A 103 15.88 -0.63 2.70
CA LYS A 103 14.70 -0.42 1.85
C LYS A 103 14.78 -1.16 0.51
N LYS A 104 16.00 -1.42 0.03
CA LYS A 104 16.28 -2.10 -1.24
C LYS A 104 16.50 -3.60 -1.08
N LEU A 105 16.53 -4.09 0.16
CA LEU A 105 16.71 -5.50 0.47
C LEU A 105 15.34 -6.15 0.66
N ARG A 106 14.96 -7.07 -0.23
CA ARG A 106 13.65 -7.73 -0.26
C ARG A 106 13.31 -8.39 1.08
N SER A 107 14.30 -8.99 1.74
CA SER A 107 14.13 -9.62 3.06
C SER A 107 13.84 -8.63 4.20
N GLN A 108 14.13 -7.33 4.03
CA GLN A 108 13.98 -6.31 5.06
C GLN A 108 12.84 -5.32 4.77
N SER A 109 12.57 -5.03 3.49
CA SER A 109 11.51 -4.10 3.08
C SER A 109 10.28 -4.80 2.48
N GLY A 110 10.43 -6.03 2.01
CA GLY A 110 9.47 -6.72 1.15
C GLY A 110 9.44 -6.20 -0.29
N GLY A 111 10.39 -5.34 -0.67
CA GLY A 111 10.43 -4.66 -1.97
C GLY A 111 9.30 -3.64 -2.15
N HIS A 112 9.11 -3.19 -3.39
CA HIS A 112 8.11 -2.17 -3.70
C HIS A 112 6.69 -2.53 -3.24
N LEU A 113 6.24 -3.77 -3.43
CA LEU A 113 4.87 -4.18 -3.08
C LEU A 113 4.53 -3.92 -1.60
N TYR A 114 5.46 -4.20 -0.69
CA TYR A 114 5.28 -4.03 0.75
C TYR A 114 5.69 -2.62 1.19
N HIS A 115 6.85 -2.13 0.78
CA HIS A 115 7.35 -0.83 1.22
C HIS A 115 6.46 0.33 0.74
N HIS A 116 5.82 0.16 -0.43
CA HIS A 116 4.86 1.07 -1.04
C HIS A 116 3.43 0.49 -1.10
N ILE A 117 3.03 -0.29 -0.10
CA ILE A 117 1.70 -0.95 -0.05
C ILE A 117 0.49 0.01 -0.11
N HIS A 118 0.72 1.33 0.02
CA HIS A 118 -0.31 2.37 0.04
C HIS A 118 -1.30 2.27 -1.13
N GLU A 119 -0.82 2.08 -2.36
CA GLU A 119 -1.71 2.02 -3.52
C GLU A 119 -2.58 0.74 -3.52
N LEU A 120 -2.05 -0.40 -3.04
CA LEU A 120 -2.81 -1.63 -2.85
C LEU A 120 -3.89 -1.48 -1.79
N ASP A 121 -3.54 -0.89 -0.64
CA ASP A 121 -4.50 -0.58 0.42
C ASP A 121 -5.60 0.37 -0.08
N CYS A 122 -5.22 1.46 -0.78
CA CYS A 122 -6.16 2.43 -1.32
C CYS A 122 -7.15 1.78 -2.30
N ILE A 123 -6.66 0.92 -3.21
CA ILE A 123 -7.54 0.19 -4.14
C ILE A 123 -8.49 -0.73 -3.38
N GLN A 124 -8.02 -1.49 -2.39
CA GLN A 124 -8.89 -2.38 -1.60
C GLN A 124 -9.92 -1.57 -0.79
N PHE A 125 -9.53 -0.40 -0.28
CA PHE A 125 -10.43 0.52 0.41
C PHE A 125 -11.53 1.05 -0.52
N ILE A 126 -11.18 1.43 -1.75
CA ILE A 126 -12.11 1.89 -2.79
C ILE A 126 -13.03 0.75 -3.27
N MET A 127 -12.47 -0.43 -3.52
CA MET A 127 -13.18 -1.60 -4.04
C MET A 127 -14.02 -2.31 -2.97
N GLY A 128 -13.85 -1.94 -1.70
CA GLY A 128 -14.67 -2.41 -0.57
C GLY A 128 -14.30 -3.79 -0.05
N GLY A 129 -13.06 -4.24 -0.22
CA GLY A 129 -12.61 -5.55 0.28
C GLY A 129 -11.39 -6.10 -0.45
N LEU A 130 -11.19 -7.40 -0.27
CA LEU A 130 -10.11 -8.16 -0.92
C LEU A 130 -10.55 -8.65 -2.31
N PRO A 131 -9.61 -8.79 -3.26
CA PRO A 131 -9.86 -9.52 -4.51
C PRO A 131 -10.03 -11.03 -4.25
N GLU A 132 -10.71 -11.73 -5.16
CA GLU A 132 -10.82 -13.20 -5.14
C GLU A 132 -9.57 -13.87 -5.70
N LYS A 133 -8.87 -13.19 -6.61
CA LYS A 133 -7.64 -13.69 -7.24
C LYS A 133 -6.66 -12.56 -7.52
N ALA A 134 -5.38 -12.86 -7.35
CA ALA A 134 -4.28 -11.96 -7.64
C ALA A 134 -3.24 -12.69 -8.51
N THR A 135 -2.72 -12.01 -9.53
CA THR A 135 -1.58 -12.47 -10.33
C THR A 135 -0.56 -11.34 -10.37
N MET A 136 0.70 -11.66 -10.13
CA MET A 136 1.79 -10.69 -10.22
C MET A 136 2.88 -11.23 -11.13
N VAL A 137 3.35 -10.37 -12.03
CA VAL A 137 4.56 -10.60 -12.83
C VAL A 137 5.56 -9.49 -12.55
N GLY A 138 6.84 -9.78 -12.70
CA GLY A 138 7.88 -8.82 -12.42
C GLY A 138 9.26 -9.44 -12.33
N GLY A 139 10.22 -8.60 -12.01
CA GLY A 139 11.61 -8.99 -11.82
C GLY A 139 12.50 -7.80 -11.52
N ASN A 140 13.75 -8.08 -11.19
CA ASN A 140 14.83 -7.12 -11.27
C ASN A 140 15.36 -7.11 -12.72
N VAL A 141 15.05 -6.07 -13.49
CA VAL A 141 15.38 -5.94 -14.90
C VAL A 141 16.62 -5.09 -15.14
N TYR A 142 16.93 -4.13 -14.26
CA TYR A 142 18.04 -3.18 -14.41
C TYR A 142 19.00 -3.14 -13.22
N HIS A 143 18.49 -3.12 -11.98
CA HIS A 143 19.28 -2.89 -10.75
C HIS A 143 20.02 -4.15 -10.28
N LYS A 144 20.90 -4.69 -11.12
CA LYS A 144 21.65 -5.93 -10.85
C LYS A 144 23.10 -5.65 -10.48
N GLY A 145 23.61 -6.40 -9.51
CA GLY A 145 25.01 -6.36 -9.09
C GLY A 145 25.18 -5.93 -7.64
N GLU A 146 26.42 -5.95 -7.14
CA GLU A 146 26.74 -5.78 -5.71
C GLU A 146 26.42 -4.39 -5.16
N ASN A 147 26.24 -3.40 -6.03
CA ASN A 147 25.92 -2.02 -5.66
C ASN A 147 24.40 -1.73 -5.61
N PHE A 148 23.57 -2.74 -5.85
CA PHE A 148 22.11 -2.63 -5.82
C PHE A 148 21.52 -3.60 -4.79
N GLY A 149 20.28 -3.34 -4.39
CA GLY A 149 19.51 -4.30 -3.62
C GLY A 149 18.97 -5.44 -4.47
N ASP A 150 18.32 -6.41 -3.83
CA ASP A 150 17.77 -7.62 -4.44
C ASP A 150 16.25 -7.53 -4.69
N GLU A 151 15.63 -6.35 -4.55
CA GLU A 151 14.23 -6.14 -4.89
C GLU A 151 13.96 -6.22 -6.40
N ASP A 152 12.74 -6.63 -6.76
CA ASP A 152 12.23 -6.46 -8.12
C ASP A 152 12.04 -4.97 -8.40
N ASP A 153 12.49 -4.49 -9.56
CA ASP A 153 12.42 -3.08 -9.97
C ASP A 153 11.30 -2.79 -10.98
N MET A 154 10.57 -3.83 -11.38
CA MET A 154 9.30 -3.77 -12.10
C MET A 154 8.34 -4.83 -11.57
N LEU A 155 7.14 -4.41 -11.15
CA LEU A 155 6.04 -5.27 -10.74
C LEU A 155 4.76 -4.82 -11.43
N ILE A 156 4.00 -5.78 -11.97
CA ILE A 156 2.68 -5.58 -12.54
C ILE A 156 1.74 -6.59 -11.87
N VAL A 157 0.73 -6.08 -11.18
CA VAL A 157 -0.25 -6.85 -10.41
C VAL A 157 -1.61 -6.73 -11.08
N ASN A 158 -2.26 -7.86 -11.34
CA ASN A 158 -3.64 -7.96 -11.78
C ASN A 158 -4.50 -8.54 -10.64
N LEU A 159 -5.58 -7.84 -10.30
CA LEU A 159 -6.55 -8.26 -9.28
C LEU A 159 -7.92 -8.48 -9.90
N GLU A 160 -8.53 -9.62 -9.57
CA GLU A 160 -9.89 -9.99 -9.97
C GLU A 160 -10.78 -9.97 -8.72
N TYR A 161 -11.84 -9.16 -8.75
CA TYR A 161 -12.82 -9.04 -7.67
C TYR A 161 -14.15 -9.68 -8.08
N SER A 162 -14.97 -9.97 -7.08
CA SER A 162 -16.36 -10.37 -7.29
C SER A 162 -17.16 -9.31 -8.06
N ASP A 163 -18.22 -9.76 -8.74
CA ASP A 163 -19.16 -8.93 -9.50
C ASP A 163 -18.50 -8.20 -10.70
N ASP A 164 -17.60 -8.92 -11.39
CA ASP A 164 -16.90 -8.55 -12.62
C ASP A 164 -16.17 -7.19 -12.54
N ARG A 165 -15.39 -7.02 -11.47
CA ARG A 165 -14.56 -5.82 -11.25
C ARG A 165 -13.09 -6.20 -11.20
N TYR A 166 -12.23 -5.28 -11.62
CA TYR A 166 -10.80 -5.56 -11.81
C TYR A 166 -9.92 -4.45 -11.28
N ALA A 167 -8.65 -4.74 -11.03
CA ALA A 167 -7.66 -3.70 -10.83
C ALA A 167 -6.28 -4.07 -11.36
N VAL A 168 -5.51 -3.05 -11.75
CA VAL A 168 -4.09 -3.17 -12.11
C VAL A 168 -3.26 -2.30 -11.18
N LEU A 169 -2.11 -2.80 -10.73
CA LEU A 169 -1.12 -2.02 -10.00
C LEU A 169 0.25 -2.18 -10.65
N GLU A 170 0.94 -1.07 -10.83
CA GLU A 170 2.30 -1.03 -11.33
C GLU A 170 3.21 -0.39 -10.30
N TYR A 171 4.32 -1.06 -9.99
CA TYR A 171 5.35 -0.54 -9.11
C TYR A 171 6.72 -0.70 -9.73
N GLY A 172 7.62 0.21 -9.40
CA GLY A 172 9.03 -0.05 -9.62
C GLY A 172 9.89 1.20 -9.70
N ASN A 173 11.18 0.94 -9.84
CA ASN A 173 12.21 1.97 -9.91
C ASN A 173 13.07 1.89 -11.19
N ALA A 174 12.66 1.07 -12.18
CA ALA A 174 13.29 0.97 -13.50
C ALA A 174 12.47 1.64 -14.65
N PHE A 175 11.63 2.62 -14.34
CA PHE A 175 10.78 3.33 -15.30
C PHE A 175 11.33 4.72 -15.63
N ARG A 176 11.81 4.92 -16.87
CA ARG A 176 12.24 6.25 -17.34
C ARG A 176 11.07 7.22 -17.53
N TRP A 177 9.86 6.70 -17.71
CA TRP A 177 8.62 7.46 -17.66
C TRP A 177 7.94 7.18 -16.32
N GLY A 178 8.15 8.08 -15.35
CA GLY A 178 7.60 7.92 -14.01
C GLY A 178 6.13 8.35 -13.95
N GLU A 179 5.33 7.58 -13.24
CA GLU A 179 3.93 7.86 -12.98
C GLU A 179 3.61 7.58 -11.51
N HIS A 180 2.77 8.42 -10.90
CA HIS A 180 2.25 8.16 -9.57
C HIS A 180 0.79 8.59 -9.49
N TYR A 181 -0.15 7.64 -9.47
CA TYR A 181 -1.58 7.94 -9.41
C TYR A 181 -2.43 6.76 -8.93
N VAL A 182 -3.69 7.07 -8.60
CA VAL A 182 -4.80 6.10 -8.52
C VAL A 182 -5.93 6.59 -9.43
N LEU A 183 -6.28 5.79 -10.43
CA LEU A 183 -7.39 5.98 -11.35
C LEU A 183 -8.53 5.03 -10.96
N ILE A 184 -9.75 5.56 -10.93
CA ILE A 184 -10.96 4.86 -10.55
C ILE A 184 -11.97 5.06 -11.67
N GLN A 185 -12.41 3.99 -12.30
CA GLN A 185 -13.40 4.02 -13.38
C GLN A 185 -14.70 3.39 -12.92
N GLY A 186 -15.81 4.09 -13.16
CA GLY A 186 -17.15 3.60 -12.91
C GLY A 186 -18.06 3.73 -14.13
N THR A 187 -19.30 3.26 -14.00
CA THR A 187 -20.29 3.25 -15.09
C THR A 187 -20.71 4.64 -15.60
N GLU A 188 -20.53 5.68 -14.78
CA GLU A 188 -21.01 7.05 -15.07
C GLU A 188 -19.90 8.12 -15.01
N GLY A 189 -18.66 7.72 -14.71
CA GLY A 189 -17.55 8.64 -14.66
C GLY A 189 -16.25 7.99 -14.22
N ALA A 190 -15.24 8.83 -14.00
CA ALA A 190 -13.93 8.42 -13.51
C ALA A 190 -13.35 9.48 -12.58
N ILE A 191 -12.52 9.03 -11.64
CA ILE A 191 -11.74 9.88 -10.73
C ILE A 191 -10.26 9.53 -10.93
N LYS A 192 -9.41 10.53 -11.10
CA LYS A 192 -7.94 10.36 -11.06
C LYS A 192 -7.39 11.16 -9.89
N LEU A 193 -6.68 10.48 -9.00
CA LEU A 193 -5.83 11.06 -7.97
C LEU A 193 -4.40 11.01 -8.49
N ASP A 194 -3.92 12.09 -9.08
CA ASP A 194 -2.56 12.21 -9.60
C ASP A 194 -1.65 12.71 -8.47
N LEU A 195 -0.64 11.92 -8.13
CA LEU A 195 0.36 12.19 -7.09
C LEU A 195 1.70 12.62 -7.69
N PHE A 196 1.86 12.49 -9.02
CA PHE A 196 3.04 12.95 -9.74
C PHE A 196 2.86 14.41 -10.18
N ASN A 197 1.74 14.71 -10.85
CA ASN A 197 1.29 16.06 -11.18
C ASN A 197 0.14 16.45 -10.23
N THR A 198 0.48 16.59 -8.95
CA THR A 198 -0.45 16.64 -7.80
C THR A 198 -1.79 17.31 -8.08
N GLY A 199 -2.85 16.50 -8.16
CA GLY A 199 -4.20 16.98 -8.45
C GLY A 199 -5.26 15.88 -8.43
N GLY A 200 -6.51 16.27 -8.17
CA GLY A 200 -7.68 15.39 -8.27
C GLY A 200 -8.53 15.81 -9.47
N THR A 201 -8.88 14.87 -10.35
CA THR A 201 -9.76 15.13 -11.50
C THR A 201 -10.97 14.22 -11.42
N LEU A 202 -12.17 14.81 -11.46
CA LEU A 202 -13.42 14.09 -11.64
C LEU A 202 -13.92 14.32 -13.08
N ARG A 203 -14.20 13.24 -13.79
CA ARG A 203 -14.87 13.27 -15.10
C ARG A 203 -16.19 12.52 -14.97
N VAL A 204 -17.29 13.26 -15.02
CA VAL A 204 -18.64 12.68 -15.09
C VAL A 204 -19.11 12.63 -16.54
N LYS A 205 -20.05 11.73 -16.87
CA LYS A 205 -20.84 11.89 -18.08
C LYS A 205 -21.53 13.27 -18.03
N GLY A 206 -21.41 14.01 -19.13
CA GLY A 206 -22.24 15.20 -19.36
C GLY A 206 -23.70 14.83 -19.54
#